data_AF-A0A0G2EYI5-F1
#
_entry.id   AF-A0A0G2EYI5-F1
#
_cell.length_a   1.000
_cell.length_b   1.000
_cell.length_c   1.000
_cell.angle_alpha   90.00
_cell.angle_beta   90.00
_cell.angle_gamma   90.00
#
_symmetry.space_group_name_H-M   'P 1'
#
loop_
_entity.id
_entity.type
_entity.pdbx_description
1 polymer ?
#
loop_
_entity_poly.entity_id
_entity_poly.type
_entity_poly.pdbx_seq_one_letter_code
_entity_poly.pdbx_strand_id
1 'polypeptide(L)'
;MGLFSKKRPGSGSSAGPENSSKPTITAEQQKVIMQKRIQIKQAQEEALERLPLRKLYIVLWIRNDPPEQNDFHWGFYYHKTAAGGAKYHIKELSSGWITDHGTTGGVMKSLFLCVLIEIGTISESSEATFDQIVRTYDRTLNTIQGLTCRVWVMKIIPLLVRQGLLRCNDVKALQAECMNFGNRYARSAAAAEQPRPIMVATTCF
;
A
#
# COMPACT_ATOMS: atom_id res chain seq x y z
N MET A 1 -58.24 0.20 54.34
CA MET A 1 -58.23 -1.29 54.29
C MET A 1 -56.99 -1.69 53.51
N GLY A 2 -55.85 -2.04 54.12
CA GLY A 2 -55.62 -3.17 55.04
C GLY A 2 -55.19 -4.38 54.20
N LEU A 3 -53.89 -4.47 53.84
CA LEU A 3 -52.87 -5.36 54.42
C LEU A 3 -53.05 -6.86 54.04
N PHE A 4 -52.09 -7.42 53.29
CA PHE A 4 -51.32 -8.57 53.77
C PHE A 4 -49.95 -8.65 53.08
N SER A 5 -48.95 -8.92 53.91
CA SER A 5 -47.51 -8.97 53.67
C SER A 5 -47.04 -10.42 53.65
N LYS A 6 -45.99 -10.74 52.88
CA LYS A 6 -45.00 -11.76 53.27
C LYS A 6 -43.63 -11.49 52.65
N LYS A 7 -42.60 -11.54 53.50
CA LYS A 7 -41.18 -11.26 53.24
C LYS A 7 -40.35 -12.56 53.26
N ARG A 8 -39.35 -12.62 52.37
CA ARG A 8 -37.95 -13.18 52.48
C ARG A 8 -37.72 -14.71 52.50
N PRO A 9 -36.48 -15.24 52.26
CA PRO A 9 -35.20 -14.63 51.76
C PRO A 9 -34.39 -15.45 50.70
N GLY A 10 -33.44 -14.78 50.03
CA GLY A 10 -32.03 -15.22 49.86
C GLY A 10 -31.62 -16.26 48.79
N SER A 11 -30.78 -15.85 47.84
CA SER A 11 -29.45 -16.46 47.59
C SER A 11 -28.70 -15.64 46.53
N GLY A 12 -27.45 -15.30 46.84
CA GLY A 12 -26.58 -14.53 45.96
C GLY A 12 -25.98 -15.38 44.85
N SER A 13 -25.55 -14.72 43.78
CA SER A 13 -24.29 -15.04 43.13
C SER A 13 -23.76 -13.79 42.44
N SER A 14 -22.63 -13.35 42.99
CA SER A 14 -21.69 -12.43 42.39
C SER A 14 -21.20 -12.97 41.05
N ALA A 15 -21.52 -12.29 39.95
CA ALA A 15 -20.76 -12.42 38.72
C ALA A 15 -19.42 -11.69 38.94
N GLY A 16 -18.35 -12.46 39.16
CA GLY A 16 -16.99 -11.92 39.25
C GLY A 16 -16.55 -11.34 37.90
N PRO A 17 -15.53 -10.46 37.88
CA PRO A 17 -14.96 -10.01 36.63
C PRO A 17 -14.19 -11.18 36.00
N GLU A 18 -14.63 -11.63 34.83
CA GLU A 18 -13.83 -12.51 33.98
C GLU A 18 -12.54 -11.77 33.61
N ASN A 19 -11.48 -12.14 34.32
CA ASN A 19 -10.13 -11.69 34.09
C ASN A 19 -9.66 -12.31 32.77
N SER A 20 -9.84 -11.58 31.66
CA SER A 20 -9.26 -11.91 30.36
C SER A 20 -7.74 -11.79 30.44
N SER A 21 -7.10 -12.84 30.95
CA SER A 21 -5.64 -12.96 31.00
C SER A 21 -5.12 -13.13 29.58
N LYS A 22 -4.61 -12.02 29.01
CA LYS A 22 -3.83 -12.06 27.77
C LYS A 22 -2.67 -13.06 27.94
N PRO A 23 -2.44 -13.96 26.98
CA PRO A 23 -1.37 -14.95 27.10
C PRO A 23 -0.01 -14.25 27.26
N THR A 24 0.69 -14.57 28.35
CA THR A 24 2.05 -14.07 28.60
C THR A 24 3.04 -14.82 27.71
N ILE A 25 3.65 -14.09 26.78
CA ILE A 25 4.65 -14.62 25.85
C ILE A 25 5.93 -14.95 26.63
N THR A 26 6.46 -16.16 26.46
CA THR A 26 7.70 -16.61 27.12
C THR A 26 8.93 -15.83 26.63
N ALA A 27 10.00 -15.79 27.43
CA ALA A 27 11.26 -15.14 27.06
C ALA A 27 11.85 -15.72 25.74
N GLU A 28 11.67 -17.02 25.49
CA GLU A 28 12.14 -17.65 24.26
C GLU A 28 11.32 -17.22 23.04
N GLN A 29 9.99 -17.16 23.17
CA GLN A 29 9.12 -16.62 22.12
C GLN A 29 9.43 -15.14 21.83
N GLN A 30 9.77 -14.34 22.86
CA GLN A 30 10.18 -12.95 22.69
C GLN A 30 11.48 -12.83 21.87
N LYS A 31 12.47 -13.69 22.13
CA LYS A 31 13.72 -13.74 21.34
C LYS A 31 13.45 -14.09 19.88
N VAL A 32 12.60 -15.09 19.61
CA VAL A 32 12.22 -15.48 18.24
C VAL A 32 11.53 -14.33 17.50
N ILE A 33 10.59 -13.63 18.15
CA ILE A 33 9.91 -12.46 17.57
C ILE A 33 10.91 -11.35 17.27
N MET A 34 11.83 -11.07 18.19
CA MET A 34 12.87 -10.05 17.99
C MET A 34 13.78 -10.40 16.81
N GLN A 35 14.24 -11.65 16.73
CA GLN A 35 15.09 -12.11 15.62
C GLN A 35 14.37 -12.00 14.27
N LYS A 36 13.09 -12.39 14.21
CA LYS A 36 12.28 -12.24 13.00
C LYS A 36 12.11 -10.79 12.59
N ARG A 37 11.93 -9.87 13.56
CA ARG A 37 11.86 -8.41 13.28
C ARG A 37 13.15 -7.87 12.70
N ILE A 38 14.30 -8.30 13.22
CA ILE A 38 15.62 -7.91 12.69
C ILE A 38 15.77 -8.40 11.25
N GLN A 39 15.47 -9.67 10.98
CA GLN A 39 15.56 -10.25 9.64
C GLN A 39 14.64 -9.54 8.64
N ILE A 40 13.39 -9.25 9.03
CA ILE A 40 12.45 -8.49 8.20
C ILE A 40 13.01 -7.11 7.88
N LYS A 41 13.53 -6.39 8.89
CA LYS A 41 14.09 -5.06 8.69
C LYS A 41 15.27 -5.09 7.71
N GLN A 42 16.20 -6.04 7.89
CA GLN A 42 17.33 -6.24 6.98
C GLN A 42 16.87 -6.53 5.56
N ALA A 43 15.93 -7.47 5.37
CA ALA A 43 15.40 -7.80 4.05
C ALA A 43 14.72 -6.59 3.36
N GLN A 44 14.03 -5.74 4.12
CA GLN A 44 13.41 -4.52 3.60
C GLN A 44 14.43 -3.46 3.19
N GLU A 45 15.51 -3.31 3.96
CA GLU A 45 16.59 -2.36 3.69
C GLU A 45 17.42 -2.80 2.48
N GLU A 46 17.81 -4.08 2.43
CA GLU A 46 18.48 -4.66 1.26
C GLU A 46 17.63 -4.56 -0.02
N ALA A 47 16.31 -4.79 0.08
CA ALA A 47 15.43 -4.68 -1.07
C ALA A 47 15.30 -3.23 -1.56
N LEU A 48 15.31 -2.25 -0.66
CA LEU A 48 15.31 -0.83 -1.02
C LEU A 48 16.61 -0.41 -1.70
N GLU A 49 17.76 -0.81 -1.15
CA GLU A 49 19.08 -0.47 -1.68
C GLU A 49 19.33 -1.07 -3.07
N ARG A 50 18.68 -2.19 -3.39
CA ARG A 50 18.76 -2.84 -4.71
C ARG A 50 17.91 -2.18 -5.79
N LEU A 51 17.01 -1.26 -5.45
CA LEU A 51 16.23 -0.55 -6.47
C LEU A 51 17.16 0.33 -7.30
N PRO A 52 17.17 0.22 -8.64
CA PRO A 52 17.98 1.10 -9.46
C PRO A 52 17.48 2.55 -9.34
N LEU A 53 18.42 3.48 -9.27
CA LEU A 53 18.10 4.91 -9.20
C LEU A 53 17.36 5.37 -10.46
N ARG A 54 16.50 6.35 -10.25
CA ARG A 54 15.66 7.00 -11.26
C ARG A 54 14.66 6.08 -11.95
N LYS A 55 14.36 4.93 -11.35
CA LYS A 55 13.29 4.06 -11.82
C LYS A 55 11.95 4.54 -11.31
N LEU A 56 10.96 4.49 -12.20
CA LEU A 56 9.56 4.72 -11.89
C LEU A 56 8.85 3.38 -11.76
N TYR A 57 8.08 3.24 -10.69
CA TYR A 57 7.29 2.06 -10.39
C TYR A 57 5.82 2.41 -10.25
N ILE A 58 4.95 1.54 -10.75
CA ILE A 58 3.58 1.43 -10.24
C ILE A 58 3.62 0.58 -8.97
N VAL A 59 2.97 1.03 -7.91
CA VAL A 59 2.95 0.33 -6.64
C VAL A 59 1.53 -0.04 -6.29
N LEU A 60 1.34 -1.29 -5.88
CA LEU A 60 0.04 -1.83 -5.50
C LEU A 60 0.03 -2.21 -4.02
N TRP A 61 -1.03 -1.85 -3.33
CA TRP A 61 -1.34 -2.33 -1.97
C TRP A 61 -2.68 -3.05 -1.97
N ILE A 62 -2.81 -4.14 -1.21
CA ILE A 62 -4.13 -4.74 -0.98
C ILE A 62 -5.00 -3.79 -0.14
N ARG A 63 -6.29 -3.78 -0.40
CA ARG A 63 -7.27 -2.94 0.35
C ARG A 63 -7.90 -3.68 1.53
N ASN A 64 -8.02 -5.00 1.41
CA ASN A 64 -8.70 -5.86 2.37
C ASN A 64 -7.85 -7.09 2.71
N ASP A 65 -8.10 -7.67 3.89
CA ASP A 65 -7.62 -8.98 4.31
C ASP A 65 -8.84 -9.80 4.77
N PRO A 66 -9.30 -10.81 3.99
CA PRO A 66 -8.66 -11.37 2.80
C PRO A 66 -8.72 -10.43 1.58
N PRO A 67 -7.74 -10.51 0.66
CA PRO A 67 -7.69 -9.65 -0.52
C PRO A 67 -8.70 -10.07 -1.59
N GLU A 68 -9.35 -9.09 -2.21
CA GLU A 68 -10.25 -9.28 -3.34
C GLU A 68 -9.50 -9.20 -4.68
N GLN A 69 -9.99 -9.92 -5.69
CA GLN A 69 -9.37 -9.94 -7.01
C GLN A 69 -9.49 -8.58 -7.68
N ASN A 70 -8.37 -8.08 -8.24
CA ASN A 70 -8.26 -6.79 -8.93
C ASN A 70 -8.56 -5.54 -8.07
N ASP A 71 -8.71 -5.69 -6.75
CA ASP A 71 -8.98 -4.59 -5.83
C ASP A 71 -7.71 -4.16 -5.07
N PHE A 72 -7.03 -3.16 -5.63
CA PHE A 72 -5.80 -2.63 -5.10
C PHE A 72 -5.90 -1.12 -4.90
N HIS A 73 -5.11 -0.61 -3.96
CA HIS A 73 -4.72 0.80 -3.95
C HIS A 73 -3.52 0.98 -4.88
N TRP A 74 -3.55 2.04 -5.70
CA TRP A 74 -2.57 2.28 -6.75
C TRP A 74 -1.84 3.59 -6.50
N GLY A 75 -0.55 3.62 -6.83
CA GLY A 75 0.26 4.82 -6.82
C GLY A 75 1.50 4.67 -7.67
N PHE A 76 2.28 5.74 -7.74
CA PHE A 76 3.64 5.72 -8.25
C PHE A 76 4.65 5.75 -7.10
N TYR A 77 5.80 5.14 -7.34
CA TYR A 77 7.00 5.37 -6.58
C TYR A 77 8.14 5.69 -7.55
N TYR A 78 8.77 6.84 -7.36
CA TYR A 78 9.97 7.24 -8.10
C TYR A 78 11.17 7.10 -7.17
N HIS A 79 12.05 6.15 -7.44
CA HIS A 79 13.22 5.89 -6.61
C HIS A 79 14.35 6.87 -6.98
N LYS A 80 14.73 7.74 -6.04
CA LYS A 80 15.61 8.89 -6.34
C LYS A 80 17.01 8.74 -5.75
N THR A 81 17.12 8.20 -4.54
CA THR A 81 18.39 7.99 -3.83
C THR A 81 18.40 6.59 -3.23
N ALA A 82 19.58 6.08 -2.86
CA ALA A 82 19.67 4.76 -2.20
C ALA A 82 18.83 4.69 -0.91
N ALA A 83 18.62 5.83 -0.24
CA ALA A 83 17.80 5.92 0.97
C ALA A 83 16.29 6.02 0.69
N GLY A 84 15.85 6.24 -0.55
CA GLY A 84 14.43 6.35 -0.87
C GLY A 84 14.07 7.16 -2.10
N GLY A 85 12.84 7.64 -2.12
CA GLY A 85 12.25 8.28 -3.29
C GLY A 85 11.03 9.10 -2.95
N ALA A 86 10.18 9.34 -3.95
CA ALA A 86 8.90 10.00 -3.80
C ALA A 86 7.76 9.03 -4.12
N LYS A 87 6.73 9.01 -3.27
CA LYS A 87 5.48 8.30 -3.50
C LYS A 87 4.42 9.29 -3.94
N TYR A 88 3.64 8.90 -4.93
CA TYR A 88 2.52 9.69 -5.45
C TYR A 88 1.27 8.83 -5.51
N HIS A 89 0.21 9.24 -4.82
CA HIS A 89 -1.08 8.56 -4.90
C HIS A 89 -2.21 9.52 -4.56
N ILE A 90 -3.43 9.10 -4.86
CA ILE A 90 -4.64 9.77 -4.40
C ILE A 90 -5.41 8.84 -3.49
N LYS A 91 -6.03 9.36 -2.44
CA LYS A 91 -6.85 8.59 -1.51
C LYS A 91 -8.20 9.25 -1.34
N GLU A 92 -9.19 8.44 -1.01
CA GLU A 92 -10.52 8.91 -0.68
C GLU A 92 -10.52 9.51 0.73
N LEU A 93 -11.17 10.66 0.89
CA LEU A 93 -11.42 11.33 2.16
C LEU A 93 -12.88 11.78 2.17
N SER A 94 -13.70 11.09 2.95
CA SER A 94 -15.15 11.29 3.21
C SER A 94 -16.06 11.42 1.98
N SER A 95 -15.86 12.44 1.15
CA SER A 95 -16.73 12.81 0.03
C SER A 95 -15.95 13.16 -1.24
N GLY A 96 -14.67 12.83 -1.31
CA GLY A 96 -13.84 13.10 -2.48
C GLY A 96 -12.46 12.50 -2.43
N TRP A 97 -11.66 12.82 -3.44
CA TRP A 97 -10.26 12.41 -3.59
C TRP A 97 -9.33 13.55 -3.20
N ILE A 98 -8.27 13.19 -2.47
CA ILE A 98 -7.15 14.08 -2.13
C ILE A 98 -5.84 13.46 -2.62
N THR A 99 -4.85 14.31 -2.87
CA THR A 99 -3.49 13.88 -3.13
C THR A 99 -2.75 13.58 -1.83
N ASP A 100 -1.80 12.66 -1.89
CA ASP A 100 -0.92 12.34 -0.77
C ASP A 100 0.47 11.98 -1.31
N HIS A 101 1.09 13.00 -1.91
CA HIS A 101 2.41 12.92 -2.52
C HIS A 101 3.46 13.28 -1.48
N GLY A 102 4.56 12.53 -1.39
CA GLY A 102 5.60 12.83 -0.42
C GLY A 102 6.85 11.97 -0.57
N THR A 103 7.94 12.44 0.03
CA THR A 103 9.18 11.67 0.09
C THR A 103 9.04 10.49 1.05
N THR A 104 9.69 9.37 0.75
CA THR A 104 9.70 8.19 1.61
C THR A 104 10.95 7.33 1.39
N GLY A 105 11.58 6.92 2.49
CA GLY A 105 12.52 5.80 2.53
C GLY A 105 11.87 4.48 2.97
N GLY A 106 10.55 4.47 3.12
CA GLY A 106 9.80 3.37 3.73
C GLY A 106 8.92 2.60 2.76
N VAL A 107 9.15 2.69 1.43
CA VAL A 107 8.27 2.01 0.46
C VAL A 107 8.18 0.51 0.76
N MET A 108 9.33 -0.16 0.95
CA MET A 108 9.40 -1.60 1.28
C MET A 108 8.86 -1.94 2.68
N LYS A 109 8.68 -0.93 3.55
CA LYS A 109 8.16 -1.07 4.91
C LYS A 109 6.64 -0.86 4.98
N SER A 110 6.01 -0.50 3.86
CA SER A 110 4.59 -0.18 3.82
C SER A 110 3.73 -1.40 4.14
N LEU A 111 2.83 -1.25 5.12
CA LEU A 111 1.80 -2.25 5.41
C LEU A 111 0.97 -2.50 4.14
N PHE A 112 0.58 -3.75 3.92
CA PHE A 112 -0.22 -4.18 2.76
C PHE A 112 0.41 -3.95 1.39
N LEU A 113 1.69 -3.54 1.32
CA LEU A 113 2.40 -3.48 0.05
C LEU A 113 2.38 -4.87 -0.60
N CYS A 114 1.88 -4.91 -1.83
CA CYS A 114 1.74 -6.12 -2.59
C CYS A 114 2.92 -6.29 -3.55
N VAL A 115 3.21 -5.29 -4.38
CA VAL A 115 4.25 -5.36 -5.40
C VAL A 115 4.68 -3.96 -5.86
N LEU A 116 5.95 -3.81 -6.21
CA LEU A 116 6.48 -2.70 -7.01
C LEU A 116 6.67 -3.19 -8.44
N ILE A 117 6.20 -2.43 -9.43
CA ILE A 117 6.25 -2.81 -10.83
C ILE A 117 6.99 -1.70 -11.59
N GLU A 118 8.22 -1.96 -11.98
CA GLU A 118 9.05 -1.05 -12.76
C GLU A 118 8.41 -0.83 -14.14
N ILE A 119 8.25 0.43 -14.53
CA ILE A 119 7.64 0.81 -15.81
C ILE A 119 8.54 1.71 -16.66
N GLY A 120 9.71 2.10 -16.16
CA GLY A 120 10.68 2.87 -16.93
C GLY A 120 11.70 3.62 -16.09
N THR A 121 12.58 4.36 -16.77
CA THR A 121 13.61 5.20 -16.18
C THR A 121 13.32 6.66 -16.52
N ILE A 122 13.32 7.54 -15.52
CA ILE A 122 13.23 8.99 -15.74
C ILE A 122 14.66 9.55 -15.77
N SER A 123 15.02 10.33 -16.80
CA SER A 123 16.31 11.01 -16.80
C SER A 123 16.35 12.10 -15.74
N GLU A 124 17.53 12.37 -15.19
CA GLU A 124 17.74 13.42 -14.17
C GLU A 124 17.23 14.79 -14.62
N SER A 125 17.48 15.16 -15.89
CA SER A 125 16.99 16.41 -16.50
C SER A 125 15.46 16.48 -16.64
N SER A 126 14.76 15.36 -16.50
CA SER A 126 13.31 15.24 -16.68
C SER A 126 12.56 15.05 -15.36
N GLU A 127 13.24 15.04 -14.22
CA GLU A 127 12.60 14.85 -12.90
C GLU A 127 11.55 15.91 -12.61
N ALA A 128 11.85 17.19 -12.90
CA ALA A 128 10.91 18.28 -12.69
C ALA A 128 9.68 18.15 -13.59
N THR A 129 9.89 17.77 -14.85
CA THR A 129 8.82 17.51 -15.83
C THR A 129 7.96 16.32 -15.38
N PHE A 130 8.58 15.24 -14.90
CA PHE A 130 7.89 14.10 -14.33
C PHE A 130 6.98 14.51 -13.15
N ASP A 131 7.52 15.23 -12.17
CA ASP A 131 6.75 15.67 -11.00
C ASP A 131 5.57 16.56 -11.40
N GLN A 132 5.78 17.49 -12.34
CA GLN A 132 4.71 18.33 -12.89
C GLN A 132 3.61 17.50 -13.55
N ILE A 133 3.96 16.49 -14.35
CA ILE A 133 2.99 15.64 -15.04
C ILE A 133 2.17 14.82 -14.05
N VAL A 134 2.81 14.20 -13.05
CA VAL A 134 2.10 13.40 -12.03
C VAL A 134 1.11 14.26 -11.24
N ARG A 135 1.41 15.55 -11.05
CA ARG A 135 0.57 16.52 -10.35
C ARG A 135 -0.49 17.21 -11.21
N THR A 136 -0.60 16.86 -12.50
CA THR A 136 -1.50 17.54 -13.46
C THR A 136 -2.94 17.66 -12.97
N TYR A 137 -3.44 16.64 -12.26
CA TYR A 137 -4.83 16.57 -11.81
C TYR A 137 -5.05 16.97 -10.35
N ASP A 138 -4.01 17.40 -9.61
CA ASP A 138 -4.07 17.64 -8.17
C ASP A 138 -5.23 18.59 -7.77
N ARG A 139 -5.52 19.59 -8.60
CA ARG A 139 -6.58 20.60 -8.35
C ARG A 139 -7.94 20.24 -8.94
N THR A 140 -8.04 19.16 -9.71
CA THR A 140 -9.25 18.79 -10.47
C THR A 140 -9.68 17.35 -10.21
N LEU A 141 -9.13 16.68 -9.21
CA LEU A 141 -9.49 15.28 -8.87
C LEU A 141 -11.01 15.09 -8.77
N ASN A 142 -11.68 15.95 -8.00
CA ASN A 142 -13.12 15.83 -7.71
C ASN A 142 -14.02 16.25 -8.87
N THR A 143 -13.46 16.72 -9.99
CA THR A 143 -14.22 17.01 -11.22
C THR A 143 -14.12 15.88 -12.24
N ILE A 144 -13.28 14.87 -12.00
CA ILE A 144 -13.10 13.73 -12.90
C ILE A 144 -14.15 12.66 -12.58
N GLN A 145 -15.10 12.45 -13.48
CA GLN A 145 -16.13 11.42 -13.32
C GLN A 145 -15.51 10.01 -13.27
N GLY A 146 -15.94 9.20 -12.30
CA GLY A 146 -15.46 7.82 -12.13
C GLY A 146 -13.99 7.73 -11.69
N LEU A 147 -13.44 8.78 -11.08
CA LEU A 147 -12.07 8.76 -10.58
C LEU A 147 -11.89 7.70 -9.51
N THR A 148 -10.79 6.96 -9.63
CA THR A 148 -10.23 6.06 -8.62
C THR A 148 -8.71 6.21 -8.67
N CYS A 149 -7.99 5.75 -7.64
CA CYS A 149 -6.52 5.73 -7.68
C CYS A 149 -5.97 5.02 -8.93
N ARG A 150 -6.58 3.90 -9.35
CA ARG A 150 -6.24 3.20 -10.59
C ARG A 150 -6.44 4.09 -11.82
N VAL A 151 -7.62 4.70 -11.93
CA VAL A 151 -7.97 5.58 -13.07
C VAL A 151 -7.04 6.79 -13.12
N TRP A 152 -6.63 7.32 -11.96
CA TRP A 152 -5.66 8.41 -11.86
C TRP A 152 -4.27 7.99 -12.40
N VAL A 153 -3.72 6.86 -11.95
CA VAL A 153 -2.45 6.32 -12.49
C VAL A 153 -2.55 6.15 -14.01
N MET A 154 -3.62 5.51 -14.49
CA MET A 154 -3.81 5.27 -15.93
C MET A 154 -4.08 6.53 -16.76
N LYS A 155 -4.51 7.63 -16.14
CA LYS A 155 -4.59 8.95 -16.79
C LYS A 155 -3.25 9.64 -16.92
N ILE A 156 -2.32 9.38 -15.99
CA ILE A 156 -0.97 9.98 -16.00
C ILE A 156 -0.04 9.28 -16.99
N ILE A 157 -0.12 7.95 -17.12
CA ILE A 157 0.75 7.18 -18.03
C ILE A 157 0.76 7.76 -19.47
N PRO A 158 -0.38 8.03 -20.14
CA PRO A 158 -0.38 8.64 -21.47
C PRO A 158 0.30 10.02 -21.54
N LEU A 159 0.26 10.80 -20.46
CA LEU A 159 0.92 12.11 -20.41
C LEU A 159 2.45 11.95 -20.35
N LEU A 160 2.93 10.97 -19.56
CA LEU A 160 4.35 10.61 -19.51
C LEU A 160 4.85 10.09 -20.86
N VAL A 161 4.06 9.24 -21.53
CA VAL A 161 4.39 8.73 -22.88
C VAL A 161 4.47 9.87 -23.89
N ARG A 162 3.50 10.79 -23.89
CA ARG A 162 3.49 11.95 -24.81
C ARG A 162 4.72 12.86 -24.63
N GLN A 163 5.22 12.97 -23.41
CA GLN A 163 6.40 13.76 -23.09
C GLN A 163 7.71 12.98 -23.29
N GLY A 164 7.64 11.74 -23.78
CA GLY A 164 8.80 10.89 -24.03
C GLY A 164 9.49 10.36 -22.76
N LEU A 165 8.83 10.48 -21.60
CA LEU A 165 9.37 10.00 -20.32
C LEU A 165 9.17 8.50 -20.11
N LEU A 166 8.17 7.92 -20.79
CA LEU A 166 7.89 6.49 -20.80
C LEU A 166 7.62 6.03 -22.23
N ARG A 167 7.80 4.74 -22.47
CA ARG A 167 7.43 4.08 -23.72
C ARG A 167 6.51 2.92 -23.37
N CYS A 168 5.21 3.17 -23.43
CA CYS A 168 4.17 2.19 -23.17
C CYS A 168 3.23 2.18 -24.37
N ASN A 169 3.22 1.10 -25.14
CA ASN A 169 2.44 1.03 -26.38
C ASN A 169 0.96 0.73 -26.12
N ASP A 170 0.64 0.10 -25.00
CA ASP A 170 -0.73 -0.25 -24.63
C ASP A 170 -0.95 -0.08 -23.11
N VAL A 171 -1.58 1.03 -22.74
CA VAL A 171 -1.91 1.36 -21.34
C VAL A 171 -2.94 0.38 -20.76
N LYS A 172 -3.83 -0.19 -21.59
CA LYS A 172 -4.80 -1.19 -21.12
C LYS A 172 -4.08 -2.50 -20.80
N ALA A 173 -3.13 -2.91 -21.65
CA ALA A 173 -2.29 -4.08 -21.39
C ALA A 173 -1.45 -3.88 -20.12
N LEU A 174 -0.86 -2.70 -19.91
CA LEU A 174 -0.15 -2.37 -18.67
C LEU A 174 -1.05 -2.51 -17.44
N GLN A 175 -2.28 -1.97 -17.49
CA GLN A 175 -3.22 -2.10 -16.37
C GLN A 175 -3.52 -3.57 -16.06
N ALA A 176 -3.76 -4.39 -17.09
CA ALA A 176 -4.02 -5.82 -16.93
C ALA A 176 -2.80 -6.58 -16.36
N GLU A 177 -1.60 -6.25 -16.84
CA GLU A 177 -0.35 -6.79 -16.33
C GLU A 177 -0.15 -6.46 -14.84
N CYS A 178 -0.37 -5.20 -14.45
CA CYS A 178 -0.29 -4.80 -13.05
C CYS A 178 -1.30 -5.55 -12.18
N MET A 179 -2.54 -5.73 -12.64
CA MET A 179 -3.55 -6.53 -11.94
C MET A 179 -3.14 -7.99 -11.79
N ASN A 180 -2.54 -8.59 -12.82
CA ASN A 180 -2.05 -9.96 -12.77
C ASN A 180 -0.93 -10.13 -11.73
N PHE A 181 0.02 -9.20 -11.65
CA PHE A 181 1.02 -9.20 -10.58
C PHE A 181 0.37 -8.99 -9.21
N GLY A 182 -0.54 -8.02 -9.08
CA GLY A 182 -1.26 -7.77 -7.83
C GLY A 182 -1.98 -9.02 -7.32
N ASN A 183 -2.75 -9.70 -8.18
CA ASN A 183 -3.49 -10.92 -7.81
C ASN A 183 -2.55 -12.05 -7.41
N ARG A 184 -1.42 -12.20 -8.12
CA ARG A 184 -0.41 -13.24 -7.83
C ARG A 184 0.17 -13.08 -6.42
N TYR A 185 0.43 -11.85 -5.98
CA TYR A 185 1.10 -11.56 -4.72
C TYR A 185 0.17 -11.07 -3.59
N ALA A 186 -1.14 -10.96 -3.85
CA ALA A 186 -2.10 -10.45 -2.87
C ALA A 186 -2.13 -11.28 -1.57
N ARG A 187 -2.04 -12.61 -1.67
CA ARG A 187 -2.06 -13.49 -0.49
C ARG A 187 -0.80 -13.36 0.36
N SER A 188 0.39 -13.28 -0.25
CA SER A 188 1.64 -13.04 0.48
C SER A 188 1.69 -11.63 1.07
N ALA A 189 1.03 -10.66 0.42
CA ALA A 189 0.80 -9.32 0.96
C ALA A 189 0.02 -9.38 2.28
N ALA A 190 -1.12 -10.08 2.29
CA ALA A 190 -1.97 -10.28 3.48
C ALA A 190 -1.23 -11.04 4.60
N ALA A 191 -0.46 -12.08 4.25
CA ALA A 191 0.37 -12.83 5.18
C ALA A 191 1.63 -12.08 5.68
N ALA A 192 1.81 -10.82 5.27
CA ALA A 192 2.95 -9.96 5.65
C ALA A 192 4.34 -10.54 5.29
N GLU A 193 4.43 -11.42 4.29
CA GLU A 193 5.68 -12.03 3.84
C GLU A 193 6.68 -11.01 3.28
N GLN A 194 7.97 -11.14 3.60
CA GLN A 194 9.03 -10.21 3.22
C GLN A 194 10.18 -10.96 2.53
N PRO A 195 10.92 -10.32 1.61
CA PRO A 195 10.68 -8.97 1.07
C PRO A 195 9.48 -8.94 0.11
N ARG A 196 8.92 -7.76 -0.14
CA ARG A 196 7.87 -7.59 -1.15
C ARG A 196 8.46 -7.71 -2.57
N PRO A 197 7.74 -8.32 -3.52
CA PRO A 197 8.22 -8.54 -4.88
C PRO A 197 8.40 -7.22 -5.64
N ILE A 198 9.43 -7.21 -6.48
CA ILE A 198 9.71 -6.16 -7.46
C ILE A 198 9.67 -6.83 -8.82
N MET A 199 8.79 -6.35 -9.69
CA MET A 199 8.57 -6.89 -11.03
C MET A 199 8.91 -5.82 -12.08
N VAL A 200 9.18 -6.25 -13.30
CA VAL A 200 9.36 -5.34 -14.44
C VAL A 200 8.18 -5.53 -15.37
N ALA A 201 7.49 -4.45 -15.73
CA ALA A 201 6.43 -4.49 -16.73
C ALA A 201 7.03 -4.80 -18.10
N THR A 202 6.42 -5.73 -18.83
CA THR A 202 6.81 -6.06 -20.21
C THR A 202 6.12 -5.16 -21.23
N THR A 203 5.06 -4.48 -20.80
CA THR A 203 4.24 -3.58 -21.63
C THR A 203 4.78 -2.15 -21.71
N CYS A 204 5.83 -1.83 -20.94
CA CYS A 204 6.55 -0.55 -20.95
C CYS A 204 8.08 -0.77 -20.93
N PHE A 205 8.85 -0.08 -21.78
CA PHE A 205 10.31 -0.30 -21.92
C PHE A 205 11.13 0.94 -22.30
#